data_AF-A0A950RH33-F1
#
_entry.id   AF-A0A950RH33-F1
#
_cell.length_a   1.000
_cell.length_b   1.000
_cell.length_c   1.000
_cell.angle_alpha   90.00
_cell.angle_beta   90.00
_cell.angle_gamma   90.00
#
_symmetry.space_group_name_H-M   'P 1'
#
loop_
_entity.id
_entity.type
_entity.pdbx_description
1 polymer ?
#
loop_
_entity_poly.entity_id
_entity_poly.type
_entity_poly.pdbx_seq_one_letter_code
_entity_poly.pdbx_strand_id
1 'polypeptide(L)'
;MVDTGSDDTVFPGYVARIIGLDLTQAPTRTASGVGKVPAVIHLAEVILKITDGREIREWPARDGFTSTPLKSPLLGFAGFLQYFSANFQGDQEVLELTVNSLYPGT
;
A
#
# COMPACT_ATOMS: atom_id res chain seq x y z
N MET A 1 -2.43 -3.92 6.70
CA MET A 1 -3.86 -4.28 6.63
C MET A 1 -4.31 -4.06 5.20
N VAL A 2 -5.04 -5.01 4.62
CA VAL A 2 -5.69 -4.81 3.32
C VAL A 2 -6.94 -3.95 3.55
N ASP A 3 -7.06 -2.87 2.79
CA ASP A 3 -8.10 -1.86 2.98
C ASP A 3 -8.69 -1.45 1.63
N THR A 4 -9.79 -2.11 1.25
CA THR A 4 -10.51 -1.83 -0.01
C THR A 4 -11.17 -0.44 -0.01
N GLY A 5 -11.25 0.23 1.14
CA GLY A 5 -11.80 1.59 1.25
C GLY A 5 -10.75 2.69 1.10
N SER A 6 -9.46 2.33 0.99
CA SER A 6 -8.36 3.28 0.80
C SER A 6 -8.03 3.45 -0.69
N ASP A 7 -8.00 4.69 -1.18
CA ASP A 7 -7.61 5.01 -2.55
C ASP A 7 -6.13 4.68 -2.82
N ASP A 8 -5.26 4.91 -1.84
CA ASP A 8 -3.81 4.74 -1.95
C ASP A 8 -3.30 3.68 -0.96
N THR A 9 -2.21 3.01 -1.33
CA THR A 9 -1.38 2.26 -0.39
C THR A 9 -0.52 3.23 0.42
N VAL A 10 -0.59 3.15 1.75
CA VAL A 10 0.06 4.10 2.66
C VAL A 10 0.79 3.40 3.79
N PHE A 11 2.07 3.75 3.95
CA PHE A 11 2.93 3.30 5.03
C PHE A 11 3.14 4.39 6.10
N PRO A 12 3.42 4.00 7.35
CA PRO A 12 3.96 4.92 8.34
C PRO A 12 5.29 5.53 7.86
N GLY A 13 5.51 6.82 8.14
CA GLY A 13 6.70 7.54 7.68
C GLY A 13 8.03 7.01 8.23
N TYR A 14 8.02 6.26 9.33
CA TYR A 14 9.24 5.60 9.82
C TYR A 14 9.71 4.48 8.88
N VAL A 15 8.80 3.87 8.10
CA VAL A 15 9.15 2.82 7.13
C VAL A 15 10.08 3.38 6.06
N ALA A 16 9.77 4.58 5.52
CA ALA A 16 10.64 5.27 4.57
C ALA A 16 12.07 5.44 5.09
N ARG A 17 12.24 5.75 6.38
CA ARG A 17 13.57 5.87 7.00
C ARG A 17 14.30 4.52 7.06
N ILE A 18 13.60 3.44 7.37
CA ILE A 18 14.17 2.09 7.43
C ILE A 18 14.68 1.66 6.05
N ILE A 19 13.94 1.98 4.99
CA ILE A 19 14.30 1.62 3.61
C ILE A 19 15.16 2.67 2.90
N GLY A 20 15.61 3.71 3.60
CA GLY A 20 16.55 4.71 3.07
C GLY A 20 15.94 5.72 2.08
N LEU A 21 14.62 5.94 2.11
CA LEU A 21 13.97 6.95 1.29
C LEU A 21 14.06 8.35 1.90
N ASP A 22 14.51 9.32 1.09
CA ASP A 22 14.38 10.73 1.39
C ASP A 22 13.05 11.28 0.86
N LEU A 23 12.18 11.70 1.77
CA LEU A 23 10.85 12.24 1.45
C LEU A 23 10.79 13.78 1.43
N THR A 24 11.91 14.47 1.66
CA THR A 24 11.93 15.94 1.82
C THR A 24 11.46 16.69 0.58
N GLN A 25 11.68 16.14 -0.61
CA GLN A 25 11.24 16.67 -1.90
C GLN A 25 10.17 15.80 -2.58
N ALA A 26 9.61 14.83 -1.87
CA ALA A 26 8.60 13.93 -2.42
C ALA A 26 7.30 14.70 -2.73
N PRO A 27 6.64 14.44 -3.87
CA PRO A 27 5.32 15.00 -4.16
C PRO A 27 4.34 14.66 -3.04
N THR A 28 3.54 15.64 -2.62
CA THR A 28 2.57 15.47 -1.53
C THR A 28 1.14 15.43 -2.05
N ARG A 29 0.28 14.66 -1.38
CA ARG A 29 -1.18 14.73 -1.51
C ARG A 29 -1.83 14.81 -0.14
N THR A 30 -3.06 15.29 -0.10
CA THR A 30 -3.90 15.27 1.10
C THR A 30 -4.82 14.07 1.06
N ALA A 31 -4.80 13.24 2.10
CA ALA A 31 -5.73 12.13 2.27
C ALA A 31 -6.69 12.44 3.42
N SER A 32 -7.94 12.01 3.30
CA SER A 32 -8.94 12.16 4.36
C SER A 32 -9.54 10.79 4.68
N GLY A 33 -9.40 10.34 5.92
CA GLY A 33 -10.10 9.16 6.41
C GLY A 33 -11.46 9.54 7.01
N VAL A 34 -12.38 8.58 7.08
CA VAL A 34 -13.71 8.79 7.69
C VAL A 34 -13.57 9.34 9.11
N GLY A 35 -14.12 10.54 9.34
CA GLY A 35 -14.12 11.20 10.66
C GLY A 35 -12.76 11.69 11.15
N LYS A 36 -11.73 11.74 10.29
CA LYS A 36 -10.37 12.16 10.67
C LYS A 36 -10.00 13.51 10.09
N VAL A 37 -9.06 14.17 10.76
CA VAL A 37 -8.36 15.34 10.22
C VAL A 37 -7.58 14.91 8.97
N PRO A 38 -7.60 15.70 7.88
CA PRO A 38 -6.81 15.40 6.70
C PRO A 38 -5.32 15.23 7.03
N ALA A 39 -4.70 14.20 6.43
CA ALA A 39 -3.29 13.88 6.59
C ALA A 39 -2.51 14.20 5.32
N VAL A 40 -1.27 14.68 5.49
CA VAL A 40 -0.32 14.82 4.38
C VAL A 40 0.32 13.47 4.11
N ILE A 41 0.30 13.08 2.83
CA ILE A 41 0.92 11.87 2.29
C ILE A 41 2.06 12.28 1.36
N HIS A 42 3.26 11.79 1.59
CA HIS A 42 4.41 11.92 0.69
C HIS A 42 4.47 10.69 -0.22
N LEU A 43 4.53 10.91 -1.53
CA LEU A 43 4.55 9.82 -2.52
C LEU A 43 5.97 9.49 -2.94
N ALA A 44 6.32 8.21 -2.93
CA ALA A 44 7.60 7.73 -3.41
C ALA A 44 7.45 6.43 -4.22
N GLU A 45 8.35 6.23 -5.18
CA GLU A 45 8.47 4.96 -5.88
C GLU A 45 9.24 3.96 -5.02
N VAL A 46 8.68 2.76 -4.87
CA VAL A 46 9.25 1.67 -4.09
C VAL A 46 9.06 0.36 -4.83
N ILE A 47 9.82 -0.65 -4.41
CA ILE A 47 9.55 -2.03 -4.80
C ILE A 47 8.77 -2.68 -3.65
N LEU A 48 7.52 -3.06 -3.93
CA LEU A 48 6.71 -3.86 -3.03
C LEU A 48 6.98 -5.34 -3.27
N LYS A 49 7.05 -6.10 -2.17
CA LYS A 49 7.18 -7.55 -2.21
C LYS A 49 6.22 -8.19 -1.21
N ILE A 50 5.45 -9.18 -1.67
CA ILE A 50 4.62 -10.03 -0.81
C ILE A 50 4.97 -11.50 -0.98
N THR A 51 4.68 -12.29 0.04
CA THR A 51 4.81 -13.74 0.02
C THR A 51 3.82 -14.37 0.98
N ASP A 52 3.27 -15.51 0.59
CA ASP A 52 2.50 -16.40 1.45
C ASP A 52 3.39 -17.51 2.09
N GLY A 53 4.71 -17.42 1.87
CA GLY A 53 5.69 -18.44 2.25
C GLY A 53 5.91 -19.52 1.19
N ARG A 54 5.17 -19.52 0.08
CA ARG A 54 5.31 -20.46 -1.05
C ARG A 54 5.67 -19.75 -2.34
N GLU A 55 4.94 -18.70 -2.68
CA GLU A 55 5.24 -17.82 -3.81
C GLU A 55 5.66 -16.43 -3.35
N ILE A 56 6.38 -15.74 -4.23
CA ILE A 56 6.83 -14.36 -4.03
C ILE A 56 6.34 -13.56 -5.23
N ARG A 57 5.79 -12.39 -4.95
CA ARG A 57 5.40 -11.39 -5.94
C ARG A 57 6.09 -10.08 -5.62
N GLU A 58 6.72 -9.49 -6.63
CA GLU A 58 7.49 -8.25 -6.50
C GLU A 58 7.23 -7.30 -7.68
N TRP A 59 6.93 -6.04 -7.39
CA TRP A 59 6.62 -5.04 -8.41
C TRP A 59 6.98 -3.61 -7.98
N PRO A 60 7.28 -2.71 -8.94
CA PRO A 60 7.37 -1.29 -8.67
C PRO A 60 5.98 -0.70 -8.36
N ALA A 61 5.90 0.10 -7.31
CA ALA A 61 4.68 0.79 -6.87
C ALA A 61 5.00 2.23 -6.49
N ARG A 62 4.00 3.11 -6.66
CA ARG A 62 4.05 4.48 -6.14
C ARG A 62 3.16 4.56 -4.91
N ASP A 63 3.78 4.58 -3.74
CA ASP A 63 3.08 4.48 -2.46
C ASP A 63 3.22 5.75 -1.62
N GLY A 64 2.26 5.91 -0.71
CA GLY A 64 2.21 6.99 0.24
C GLY A 64 2.96 6.71 1.54
N PHE A 65 3.53 7.76 2.13
CA PHE A 65 4.15 7.74 3.45
C PHE A 65 3.63 8.91 4.27
N THR A 66 3.26 8.67 5.53
CA THR A 66 2.69 9.72 6.38
C THR A 66 3.27 9.73 7.78
N SER A 67 3.45 10.93 8.34
CA SER A 67 3.80 11.11 9.76
C SER A 67 2.61 10.91 10.70
N THR A 68 1.38 10.89 10.16
CA THR A 68 0.18 10.56 10.94
C THR A 68 0.30 9.12 11.48
N PRO A 69 0.04 8.89 12.78
CA PRO A 69 0.15 7.56 13.35
C PRO A 69 -0.77 6.54 12.66
N LEU A 70 -0.16 5.47 12.14
CA LEU A 70 -0.85 4.30 11.60
C LEU A 70 -0.44 3.07 12.42
N LYS A 71 -1.41 2.24 12.82
CA LYS A 71 -1.13 0.98 13.54
C LYS A 71 -0.45 -0.06 12.64
N SER A 72 -0.76 -0.03 11.35
CA SER A 72 -0.17 -0.86 10.31
C SER A 72 -0.25 -0.11 8.98
N PRO A 73 0.58 -0.47 7.98
CA PRO A 73 0.37 -0.01 6.61
C PRO A 73 -1.04 -0.31 6.12
N LEU A 74 -1.59 0.55 5.28
CA LEU A 74 -2.85 0.35 4.56
C LEU A 74 -2.50 -0.07 3.13
N LEU A 75 -2.90 -1.27 2.73
CA LEU A 75 -2.75 -1.78 1.38
C LEU A 75 -4.06 -1.48 0.63
N GLY A 76 -4.06 -0.33 -0.04
CA GLY A 76 -5.23 0.25 -0.70
C GLY A 76 -5.27 -0.05 -2.19
N PHE A 77 -6.07 0.72 -2.93
CA PHE A 77 -6.23 0.52 -4.36
C PHE A 77 -4.95 0.83 -5.16
N ALA A 78 -4.52 2.08 -5.18
CA ALA A 78 -3.32 2.49 -5.89
C ALA A 78 -2.06 1.91 -5.21
N GLY A 79 -1.16 1.36 -6.03
CA GLY A 79 0.08 0.73 -5.58
C GLY A 79 -0.03 -0.75 -5.17
N PHE A 80 -1.23 -1.23 -4.79
CA PHE A 80 -1.44 -2.63 -4.38
C PHE A 80 -2.64 -3.28 -5.06
N LEU A 81 -3.88 -3.05 -4.60
CA LEU A 81 -5.05 -3.84 -5.05
C LEU A 81 -5.36 -3.66 -6.54
N GLN A 82 -4.96 -2.56 -7.17
CA GLN A 82 -5.14 -2.35 -8.61
C GLN A 82 -4.49 -3.45 -9.47
N TYR A 83 -3.48 -4.15 -8.95
CA TYR A 83 -2.72 -5.17 -9.68
C TYR A 83 -3.23 -6.60 -9.45
N PHE A 84 -4.23 -6.78 -8.59
CA PHE A 84 -4.76 -8.09 -8.23
C PHE A 84 -6.28 -8.15 -8.39
N SER A 85 -6.78 -9.28 -8.85
CA SER A 85 -8.14 -9.71 -8.58
C SER A 85 -8.18 -10.27 -7.16
N ALA A 86 -8.87 -9.57 -6.27
CA ALA A 86 -8.99 -9.91 -4.85
C ALA A 86 -10.30 -10.66 -4.56
N ASN A 87 -10.21 -11.86 -3.98
CA ASN A 87 -11.35 -12.67 -3.56
C ASN A 87 -11.32 -12.90 -2.05
N PHE A 88 -12.34 -12.43 -1.35
CA PHE A 88 -12.46 -12.55 0.11
C PHE A 88 -13.36 -13.73 0.47
N GLN A 89 -12.78 -14.79 1.03
CA GLN A 89 -13.50 -15.96 1.52
C GLN A 89 -13.85 -15.75 2.99
N GLY A 90 -15.03 -15.17 3.24
CA GLY A 90 -15.44 -14.72 4.57
C GLY A 90 -15.64 -15.84 5.60
N ASP A 91 -15.94 -17.07 5.16
CA ASP A 91 -16.07 -18.24 6.03
C ASP A 91 -14.72 -18.78 6.52
N GLN A 92 -13.65 -18.52 5.76
CA GLN A 92 -12.29 -18.94 6.09
C GLN A 92 -11.40 -17.80 6.60
N GLU A 93 -11.90 -16.56 6.54
CA GLU A 93 -11.12 -15.34 6.79
C GLU A 93 -9.86 -15.24 5.90
N VAL A 94 -9.95 -15.75 4.66
CA VAL A 94 -8.83 -15.79 3.70
C VAL A 94 -9.04 -14.76 2.59
N LEU A 95 -7.95 -14.10 2.22
CA LEU A 95 -7.86 -13.29 1.00
C LEU A 95 -7.01 -14.02 -0.03
N GLU A 96 -7.60 -14.30 -1.18
CA GLU A 96 -6.90 -14.78 -2.36
C GLU A 96 -6.61 -13.61 -3.30
N LEU A 97 -5.37 -13.54 -3.78
CA LEU A 97 -4.92 -12.52 -4.72
C LEU A 97 -4.39 -13.20 -5.98
N THR A 98 -5.02 -12.91 -7.11
CA THR A 98 -4.54 -13.36 -8.43
C THR A 98 -4.05 -12.15 -9.19
N VAL A 99 -2.81 -12.18 -9.70
CA VAL A 99 -2.30 -11.08 -10.55
C VAL A 99 -3.22 -10.84 -11.75
N ASN A 100 -3.49 -9.58 -12.05
CA ASN A 100 -4.29 -9.19 -13.22
C ASN A 100 -3.40 -8.60 -14.33
N SER A 101 -4.00 -8.17 -15.44
CA SER A 101 -3.28 -7.65 -16.61
C SER A 101 -2.52 -6.33 -16.37
N LEU A 102 -2.74 -5.65 -15.25
CA LEU A 102 -2.05 -4.42 -14.88
C LEU A 102 -0.80 -4.68 -14.04
N TYR A 103 -0.61 -5.90 -13.52
CA TYR A 103 0.52 -6.25 -12.66
C TYR A 103 1.85 -6.11 -13.43
N PRO A 104 2.76 -5.19 -13.03
CA PRO A 104 3.97 -4.90 -13.79
C PRO A 104 5.19 -5.72 -13.33
N GLY A 105 5.00 -6.58 -12.33
CA GLY A 105 6.07 -7.31 -11.66
C GLY A 105 6.30 -8.73 -12.19
N THR A 106 7.04 -9.50 -11.39
CA THR A 106 7.23 -10.95 -11.55
C THR A 106 6.46 -11.73 -10.49
#